data_AF-A0A183D6Y3-F1
#
_entry.id   AF-A0A183D6Y3-F1
#
_cell.length_a   1.000
_cell.length_b   1.000
_cell.length_c   1.000
_cell.angle_alpha   90.00
_cell.angle_beta   90.00
_cell.angle_gamma   90.00
#
_symmetry.space_group_name_H-M   'P 1'
#
loop_
_entity.id
_entity.type
_entity.pdbx_description
1 polymer ?
#
loop_
_entity_poly.entity_id
_entity_poly.type
_entity_poly.pdbx_seq_one_letter_code
_entity_poly.pdbx_strand_id
1 'polypeptide(L)'
;MPSDSSPVGQIYSRLKNAMPPNRTMEIASKKINLNADVLAWEHERYSMRRLPALTLSHIKSYTDVARNSILDTPSQIDLNVLEANVRTISEAVLAYVLNLPTAKCAQEENVSTCSILSTGDVNSKRLSNWLQQFGSKPRPLSGDNDWLMSNLRDTVSRYTSGQVVLEPVPLVDISLYGVLEDRITAHRAKPAVFELLLAAFIGVYLSVFYFFTLNLHSTLEAALVKLKKL
;
A
#
# COMPACT_ATOMS: atom_id res chain seq x y z
N MET A 1 24.65 -16.37 16.34
CA MET A 1 25.06 -15.94 14.98
C MET A 1 25.07 -17.16 14.08
N PRO A 2 24.70 -17.04 12.79
CA PRO A 2 24.78 -18.16 11.86
C PRO A 2 26.25 -18.62 11.72
N SER A 3 26.46 -19.91 11.43
CA SER A 3 27.81 -20.41 11.14
C SER A 3 28.30 -19.84 9.82
N ASP A 4 29.61 -19.57 9.71
CA ASP A 4 30.21 -19.02 8.50
C ASP A 4 30.08 -19.97 7.29
N SER A 5 29.96 -21.27 7.56
CA SER A 5 29.71 -22.30 6.53
C SER A 5 28.25 -22.35 6.06
N SER A 6 27.31 -21.84 6.84
CA SER A 6 25.88 -21.85 6.47
C SER A 6 25.65 -20.88 5.31
N PRO A 7 24.76 -21.19 4.36
CA PRO A 7 24.37 -20.26 3.29
C PRO A 7 24.01 -18.87 3.80
N VAL A 8 23.33 -18.79 4.96
CA VAL A 8 22.95 -17.52 5.59
C VAL A 8 24.18 -16.75 6.10
N GLY A 9 25.13 -17.44 6.72
CA GLY A 9 26.38 -16.83 7.20
C GLY A 9 27.24 -16.32 6.05
N GLN A 10 27.32 -17.10 4.97
CA GLN A 10 27.99 -16.70 3.74
C GLN A 10 27.38 -15.42 3.16
N ILE A 11 26.06 -15.38 2.91
CA ILE A 11 25.38 -14.20 2.38
C ILE A 11 25.58 -12.98 3.29
N TYR A 12 25.47 -13.15 4.62
CA TYR A 12 25.70 -12.08 5.58
C TYR A 12 27.13 -11.51 5.50
N SER A 13 28.15 -12.38 5.43
CA SER A 13 29.54 -11.94 5.26
C SER A 13 29.75 -11.18 3.94
N ARG A 14 29.10 -11.61 2.85
CA ARG A 14 29.17 -10.89 1.56
C ARG A 14 28.54 -9.52 1.63
N LEU A 15 27.35 -9.42 2.22
CA LEU A 15 26.66 -8.16 2.42
C LEU A 15 27.49 -7.19 3.26
N LYS A 16 28.11 -7.69 4.34
CA LYS A 16 29.00 -6.89 5.20
C LYS A 16 30.22 -6.37 4.44
N ASN A 17 30.80 -7.18 3.55
CA ASN A 17 31.96 -6.80 2.75
C ASN A 17 31.61 -5.83 1.61
N ALA A 18 30.41 -5.94 1.03
CA ALA A 18 29.92 -5.06 -0.03
C ALA A 18 29.38 -3.71 0.50
N MET A 19 29.31 -3.52 1.82
CA MET A 19 28.75 -2.32 2.42
C MET A 19 29.78 -1.17 2.44
N PRO A 20 29.37 0.07 2.10
CA PRO A 20 30.26 1.22 2.23
C PRO A 20 30.59 1.50 3.71
N PRO A 21 31.76 2.09 4.02
CA PRO A 21 32.23 2.30 5.39
C PRO A 21 31.34 3.23 6.24
N ASN A 22 30.51 4.06 5.60
CA ASN A 22 29.58 4.97 6.28
C ASN A 22 28.26 4.31 6.71
N ARG A 23 28.05 3.02 6.43
CA ARG A 23 26.82 2.32 6.81
C ARG A 23 27.15 1.08 7.64
N THR A 24 26.30 0.82 8.62
CA THR A 24 26.40 -0.36 9.47
C THR A 24 25.23 -1.30 9.19
N MET A 25 25.52 -2.60 9.27
CA MET A 25 24.52 -3.65 9.20
C MET A 25 24.50 -4.39 10.54
N GLU A 26 23.32 -4.42 11.17
CA GLU A 26 23.08 -5.19 12.37
C GLU A 26 22.44 -6.53 12.00
N ILE A 27 22.82 -7.60 12.70
CA ILE A 27 22.15 -8.90 12.60
C ILE A 27 21.25 -9.11 13.82
N ALA A 28 19.94 -9.09 13.59
CA ALA A 28 18.96 -9.42 14.61
C ALA A 28 18.67 -10.93 14.58
N SER A 29 19.06 -11.66 15.62
CA SER A 29 18.67 -13.06 15.80
C SER A 29 17.46 -13.14 16.71
N LYS A 30 16.29 -13.46 16.13
CA LYS A 30 15.05 -13.63 16.87
C LYS A 30 14.72 -15.12 16.99
N LYS A 31 14.41 -15.59 18.20
CA LYS A 31 13.84 -16.92 18.41
C LYS A 31 12.39 -16.90 17.93
N ILE A 32 11.99 -17.90 17.15
CA ILE A 32 10.65 -17.98 16.59
C ILE A 32 9.71 -18.50 17.68
N ASN A 33 8.62 -17.77 17.90
CA ASN A 33 7.55 -18.21 18.78
C ASN A 33 6.54 -19.02 17.96
N LEU A 34 6.47 -20.33 18.19
CA LEU A 34 5.52 -21.21 17.49
C LEU A 34 4.06 -20.96 17.90
N ASN A 35 3.84 -20.34 19.07
CA ASN A 35 2.51 -20.05 19.59
C ASN A 35 2.02 -18.64 19.22
N ALA A 36 2.75 -17.92 18.36
CA ALA A 36 2.33 -16.59 17.93
C ALA A 36 1.23 -16.71 16.88
N ASP A 37 0.14 -15.96 17.06
CA ASP A 37 -1.00 -15.95 16.13
C ASP A 37 -0.61 -15.48 14.72
N VAL A 38 0.38 -14.58 14.62
CA VAL A 38 0.84 -14.01 13.34
C VAL A 38 2.35 -14.12 13.20
N LEU A 39 2.78 -14.80 12.15
CA LEU A 39 4.16 -14.89 11.69
C LEU A 39 4.37 -13.90 10.55
N ALA A 40 4.71 -12.66 10.88
CA ALA A 40 4.72 -11.53 9.94
C ALA A 40 5.97 -11.49 9.05
N TRP A 41 7.08 -12.10 9.49
CA TRP A 41 8.30 -12.17 8.71
C TRP A 41 8.39 -13.49 7.94
N GLU A 42 8.71 -13.40 6.65
CA GLU A 42 8.75 -14.58 5.76
C GLU A 42 9.73 -15.65 6.25
N HIS A 43 10.90 -15.25 6.77
CA HIS A 43 11.89 -16.20 7.30
C HIS A 43 11.38 -17.04 8.47
N GLU A 44 10.40 -16.56 9.24
CA GLU A 44 9.82 -17.33 10.35
C GLU A 44 9.12 -18.59 9.82
N ARG A 45 8.38 -18.48 8.70
CA ARG A 45 7.69 -19.62 8.05
C ARG A 45 8.66 -20.65 7.49
N TYR A 46 9.72 -20.20 6.81
CA TYR A 46 10.74 -21.11 6.27
C TYR A 46 11.52 -21.82 7.38
N SER A 47 11.82 -21.11 8.46
CA SER A 47 12.56 -21.66 9.59
C SER A 47 11.75 -22.71 10.38
N MET A 48 10.42 -22.61 10.45
CA MET A 48 9.58 -23.69 11.00
C MET A 48 9.74 -25.01 10.23
N ARG A 49 9.95 -24.93 8.91
CA ARG A 49 10.25 -26.07 8.05
C ARG A 49 11.74 -26.46 8.05
N ARG A 50 12.55 -25.88 8.95
CA ARG A 50 14.00 -26.07 9.04
C ARG A 50 14.76 -25.68 7.76
N LEU A 51 14.20 -24.76 6.97
CA LEU A 51 14.86 -24.21 5.79
C LEU A 51 15.69 -22.98 6.19
N PRO A 52 16.94 -22.86 5.71
CA PRO A 52 17.75 -21.68 5.98
C PRO A 52 17.13 -20.47 5.28
N ALA A 53 16.75 -19.46 6.06
CA ALA A 53 16.13 -18.24 5.56
C ALA A 53 16.71 -17.01 6.26
N LEU A 54 16.68 -15.88 5.56
CA LEU A 54 17.12 -14.57 6.02
C LEU A 54 16.12 -13.54 5.52
N THR A 55 15.86 -12.51 6.33
CA THR A 55 15.15 -11.32 5.87
C THR A 55 16.06 -10.12 6.00
N LEU A 56 16.15 -9.34 4.91
CA LEU A 56 16.82 -8.04 4.90
C LEU A 56 15.74 -6.97 5.06
N SER A 57 15.83 -6.19 6.14
CA SER A 57 14.87 -5.12 6.43
C SER A 57 15.58 -3.88 6.95
N HIS A 58 15.01 -2.71 6.64
CA HIS A 58 15.41 -1.45 7.27
C HIS A 58 14.81 -1.30 8.68
N ILE A 59 13.62 -1.87 8.89
CA ILE A 59 12.90 -1.87 10.17
C ILE A 59 13.35 -3.01 11.08
N LYS A 60 13.35 -2.76 12.40
CA LYS A 60 13.75 -3.74 13.42
C LYS A 60 12.61 -4.68 13.83
N SER A 61 11.38 -4.19 13.85
CA SER A 61 10.17 -4.97 14.20
C SER A 61 9.16 -4.92 13.06
N TYR A 62 8.35 -5.98 12.92
CA TYR A 62 7.24 -6.02 11.95
C TYR A 62 6.06 -5.11 12.36
N THR A 63 6.01 -4.68 13.62
CA THR A 63 4.98 -3.80 14.18
C THR A 63 5.28 -2.31 13.99
N ASP A 64 6.39 -1.99 13.32
CA ASP A 64 6.79 -0.60 13.10
C ASP A 64 5.76 0.14 12.22
N VAL A 65 5.43 1.37 12.59
CA VAL A 65 4.41 2.20 11.93
C VAL A 65 4.79 2.49 10.49
N ALA A 66 6.09 2.58 10.20
CA ALA A 66 6.61 2.75 8.85
C ALA A 66 6.16 1.66 7.88
N ARG A 67 5.86 0.44 8.37
CA ARG A 67 5.40 -0.69 7.54
C ARG A 67 3.90 -0.64 7.22
N ASN A 68 3.10 -0.06 8.10
CA ASN A 68 1.63 -0.13 8.05
C ASN A 68 0.97 1.22 7.72
N SER A 69 1.71 2.14 7.09
CA SER A 69 1.21 3.48 6.76
C SER A 69 0.44 3.48 5.43
N ILE A 70 -0.76 4.07 5.44
CA ILE A 70 -1.56 4.32 4.22
C ILE A 70 -0.94 5.46 3.39
N LEU A 71 -0.09 6.29 4.01
CA LEU A 71 0.56 7.44 3.39
C LEU A 71 1.91 7.08 2.75
N ASP A 72 2.23 5.79 2.65
CA ASP A 72 3.43 5.33 1.94
C ASP A 72 3.29 5.65 0.46
N THR A 73 4.15 6.54 -0.03
CA THR A 73 4.10 7.07 -1.39
C THR A 73 5.50 7.05 -1.98
N PRO A 74 5.64 6.79 -3.30
CA PRO A 74 6.94 6.69 -3.94
C PRO A 74 7.75 7.99 -3.86
N SER A 75 7.09 9.13 -3.64
CA SER A 75 7.74 10.44 -3.42
C SER A 75 8.56 10.53 -2.13
N GLN A 76 8.31 9.67 -1.14
CA GLN A 76 9.06 9.68 0.13
C GLN A 76 10.41 8.96 0.04
N ILE A 77 10.66 8.23 -1.05
CA ILE A 77 11.84 7.39 -1.21
C ILE A 77 12.97 8.18 -1.87
N ASP A 78 14.13 8.26 -1.21
CA ASP A 78 15.34 8.80 -1.80
C ASP A 78 15.96 7.79 -2.79
N LEU A 79 16.00 8.19 -4.06
CA LEU A 79 16.55 7.37 -5.15
C LEU A 79 18.04 7.08 -4.97
N ASN A 80 18.82 8.00 -4.38
CA ASN A 80 20.25 7.79 -4.18
C ASN A 80 20.52 6.70 -3.14
N VAL A 81 19.71 6.67 -2.08
CA VAL A 81 19.77 5.63 -1.05
C VAL A 81 19.34 4.29 -1.62
N LEU A 82 18.26 4.27 -2.42
CA LEU A 82 17.78 3.07 -3.10
C LEU A 82 18.84 2.51 -4.05
N GLU A 83 19.47 3.35 -4.87
CA GLU A 83 20.53 2.95 -5.78
C GLU A 83 21.71 2.31 -5.04
N ALA A 84 22.17 2.94 -3.95
CA ALA A 84 23.24 2.39 -3.12
C ALA A 84 22.85 1.04 -2.49
N ASN A 85 21.59 0.89 -2.04
CA ASN A 85 21.11 -0.37 -1.47
C ASN A 85 21.04 -1.48 -2.52
N VAL A 86 20.50 -1.17 -3.70
CA VAL A 86 20.43 -2.10 -4.84
C VAL A 86 21.83 -2.56 -5.21
N ARG A 87 22.80 -1.64 -5.29
CA ARG A 87 24.20 -1.96 -5.58
C ARG A 87 24.80 -2.93 -4.57
N THR A 88 24.69 -2.62 -3.27
CA THR A 88 25.23 -3.49 -2.21
C THR A 88 24.61 -4.89 -2.23
N ILE A 89 23.29 -4.97 -2.46
CA ILE A 89 22.59 -6.27 -2.56
C ILE A 89 23.05 -7.03 -3.79
N SER A 90 23.13 -6.37 -4.96
CA SER A 90 23.56 -7.03 -6.20
C SER A 90 25.01 -7.51 -6.13
N GLU A 91 25.92 -6.74 -5.54
CA GLU A 91 27.31 -7.16 -5.34
C GLU A 91 27.37 -8.40 -4.44
N ALA A 92 26.61 -8.42 -3.34
CA ALA A 92 26.58 -9.56 -2.43
C ALA A 92 25.98 -10.83 -3.08
N VAL A 93 24.91 -10.68 -3.86
CA VAL A 93 24.29 -11.79 -4.59
C VAL A 93 25.21 -12.30 -5.69
N LEU A 94 25.84 -11.42 -6.47
CA LEU A 94 26.81 -11.80 -7.50
C LEU A 94 28.01 -12.53 -6.89
N ALA A 95 28.56 -12.01 -5.79
CA ALA A 95 29.66 -12.66 -5.08
C ALA A 95 29.28 -14.05 -4.54
N TYR A 96 28.02 -14.23 -4.13
CA TYR A 96 27.50 -15.52 -3.70
C TYR A 96 27.30 -16.49 -4.87
N VAL A 97 26.63 -16.08 -5.95
CA VAL A 97 26.35 -16.93 -7.12
C VAL A 97 27.63 -17.35 -7.83
N LEU A 98 28.61 -16.44 -7.95
CA LEU A 98 29.89 -16.71 -8.60
C LEU A 98 30.91 -17.39 -7.68
N ASN A 99 30.54 -17.69 -6.42
CA ASN A 99 31.42 -18.29 -5.41
C ASN A 99 32.80 -17.61 -5.30
N LEU A 100 32.82 -16.27 -5.37
CA LEU A 100 34.08 -15.52 -5.32
C LEU A 100 34.81 -15.76 -4.00
N PRO A 101 36.14 -15.74 -3.92
CA PRO A 101 36.83 -15.92 -2.64
C PRO A 101 36.42 -14.83 -1.62
N THR A 102 36.17 -15.21 -0.36
CA THR A 102 35.92 -14.29 0.78
C THR A 102 37.22 -13.68 1.30
N ALA A 103 38.25 -13.53 0.46
CA ALA A 103 39.48 -12.87 0.86
C ALA A 103 39.10 -11.46 1.37
N LYS A 104 39.66 -11.06 2.52
CA LYS A 104 39.40 -9.74 3.09
C LYS A 104 39.78 -8.71 2.04
N CYS A 105 38.78 -8.10 1.43
CA CYS A 105 38.96 -7.12 0.39
C CYS A 105 39.78 -5.98 0.96
N ALA A 106 40.98 -5.78 0.44
CA ALA A 106 41.81 -4.65 0.84
C ALA A 106 41.07 -3.38 0.38
N GLN A 107 40.79 -2.50 1.34
CA GLN A 107 40.33 -1.15 1.04
C GLN A 107 41.58 -0.28 0.89
N GLU A 108 42.16 -0.32 -0.30
CA GLU A 108 43.15 0.67 -0.70
C GLU A 108 42.39 1.83 -1.35
N GLU A 109 42.62 3.05 -0.84
CA GLU A 109 42.22 4.32 -1.47
C GLU A 109 40.81 4.37 -2.07
N ASN A 110 39.78 4.13 -1.25
CA ASN A 110 38.34 4.27 -1.59
C ASN A 110 37.81 3.35 -2.71
N VAL A 111 38.64 2.48 -3.28
CA VAL A 111 38.23 1.47 -4.25
C VAL A 111 38.44 0.10 -3.61
N SER A 112 37.34 -0.57 -3.24
CA SER A 112 37.47 -1.96 -2.82
C SER A 112 37.90 -2.78 -4.03
N THR A 113 39.04 -3.45 -3.91
CA THR A 113 39.57 -4.38 -4.93
C THR A 113 38.60 -5.52 -5.28
N CYS A 114 37.55 -5.71 -4.48
CA CYS A 114 36.48 -6.68 -4.68
C CYS A 114 35.16 -6.10 -5.19
N SER A 115 35.04 -4.79 -5.47
CA SER A 115 33.80 -4.27 -6.04
C SER A 115 33.65 -4.81 -7.46
N ILE A 116 32.60 -5.61 -7.66
CA ILE A 116 32.29 -6.23 -8.97
C ILE A 116 31.63 -5.21 -9.89
N LEU A 117 30.82 -4.30 -9.30
CA LEU A 117 30.06 -3.30 -10.03
C LEU A 117 30.81 -1.97 -10.03
N SER A 118 30.86 -1.33 -11.17
CA SER A 118 31.42 0.01 -11.33
C SER A 118 30.46 1.10 -10.83
N THR A 119 30.99 2.29 -10.57
CA THR A 119 30.19 3.47 -10.28
C THR A 119 29.35 3.86 -11.49
N GLY A 120 28.05 3.54 -11.45
CA GLY A 120 27.09 3.85 -12.53
C GLY A 120 26.43 2.64 -13.19
N ASP A 121 26.79 1.40 -12.81
CA ASP A 121 26.18 0.19 -13.37
C ASP A 121 24.68 0.06 -13.01
N VAL A 122 24.29 0.61 -11.87
CA VAL A 122 22.89 0.68 -11.46
C VAL A 122 22.23 1.90 -12.11
N ASN A 123 21.35 1.65 -13.07
CA ASN A 123 20.66 2.71 -13.79
C ASN A 123 19.54 3.35 -12.94
N SER A 124 19.79 4.57 -12.45
CA SER A 124 18.83 5.35 -11.66
C SER A 124 17.50 5.63 -12.40
N LYS A 125 17.54 5.89 -13.71
CA LYS A 125 16.31 6.11 -14.51
C LYS A 125 15.44 4.86 -14.60
N ARG A 126 16.08 3.69 -14.59
CA ARG A 126 15.36 2.42 -14.54
C ARG A 126 14.72 2.27 -13.16
N LEU A 127 15.47 2.50 -12.07
CA LEU A 127 14.92 2.44 -10.71
C LEU A 127 13.70 3.35 -10.54
N SER A 128 13.74 4.59 -11.04
CA SER A 128 12.60 5.50 -10.96
C SER A 128 11.38 5.01 -11.74
N ASN A 129 11.56 4.46 -12.94
CA ASN A 129 10.46 3.86 -13.71
C ASN A 129 9.85 2.66 -12.98
N TRP A 130 10.67 1.81 -12.38
CA TRP A 130 10.21 0.68 -11.58
C TRP A 130 9.43 1.14 -10.35
N LEU A 131 9.94 2.16 -9.65
CA LEU A 131 9.27 2.72 -8.49
C LEU A 131 7.90 3.31 -8.87
N GLN A 132 7.82 4.01 -10.01
CA GLN A 132 6.57 4.54 -10.51
C GLN A 132 5.60 3.41 -10.94
N GLN A 133 6.09 2.38 -11.61
CA GLN A 133 5.25 1.27 -12.09
C GLN A 133 4.62 0.46 -10.94
N PHE A 134 5.40 0.14 -9.90
CA PHE A 134 4.93 -0.70 -8.78
C PHE A 134 4.41 0.09 -7.58
N GLY A 135 4.80 1.36 -7.43
CA GLY A 135 4.42 2.21 -6.31
C GLY A 135 3.25 3.16 -6.59
N SER A 136 2.86 3.38 -7.85
CA SER A 136 1.75 4.32 -8.18
C SER A 136 0.36 3.75 -7.97
N LYS A 137 0.20 2.42 -8.00
CA LYS A 137 -1.09 1.75 -7.86
C LYS A 137 -1.17 1.02 -6.53
N PRO A 138 -2.30 1.13 -5.80
CA PRO A 138 -2.50 0.35 -4.58
C PRO A 138 -2.50 -1.14 -4.94
N ARG A 139 -1.91 -1.95 -4.04
CA ARG A 139 -1.83 -3.40 -4.17
C ARG A 139 -2.64 -4.01 -3.02
N PRO A 140 -3.97 -4.12 -3.17
CA PRO A 140 -4.76 -4.73 -2.12
C PRO A 140 -4.40 -6.21 -2.04
N LEU A 141 -4.29 -6.75 -0.82
CA LEU A 141 -4.05 -8.20 -0.63
C LEU A 141 -5.19 -9.02 -1.24
N SER A 142 -6.40 -8.46 -1.20
CA SER A 142 -7.62 -9.04 -1.71
C SER A 142 -8.14 -8.22 -2.90
N GLY A 143 -8.48 -8.87 -4.00
CA GLY A 143 -8.95 -8.21 -5.21
C GLY A 143 -8.13 -8.61 -6.43
N ASP A 144 -8.54 -8.06 -7.57
CA ASP A 144 -7.88 -8.33 -8.84
C ASP A 144 -6.52 -7.61 -8.92
N ASN A 145 -5.46 -8.41 -8.97
CA ASN A 145 -4.07 -7.96 -9.14
C ASN A 145 -3.50 -8.42 -10.50
N ASP A 146 -4.34 -8.68 -11.50
CA ASP A 146 -3.93 -9.15 -12.83
C ASP A 146 -2.95 -8.19 -13.51
N TRP A 147 -3.11 -6.89 -13.29
CA TRP A 147 -2.16 -5.89 -13.80
C TRP A 147 -0.76 -6.08 -13.21
N LEU A 148 -0.64 -6.40 -11.92
CA LEU A 148 0.63 -6.59 -11.25
C LEU A 148 1.29 -7.88 -11.73
N MET A 149 0.50 -8.96 -11.77
CA MET A 149 0.95 -10.28 -12.20
C MET A 149 1.39 -10.30 -13.67
N SER A 150 0.65 -9.64 -14.56
CA SER A 150 1.02 -9.51 -15.98
C SER A 150 2.31 -8.70 -16.16
N ASN A 151 2.48 -7.58 -15.43
CA ASN A 151 3.70 -6.79 -15.48
C ASN A 151 4.91 -7.58 -14.95
N LEU A 152 4.78 -8.28 -13.82
CA LEU A 152 5.85 -9.12 -13.30
C LEU A 152 6.21 -10.24 -14.27
N ARG A 153 5.20 -10.89 -14.86
CA ARG A 153 5.40 -11.95 -15.85
C ARG A 153 6.15 -11.45 -17.08
N ASP A 154 5.70 -10.35 -17.66
CA ASP A 154 6.36 -9.72 -18.81
C ASP A 154 7.80 -9.35 -18.44
N THR A 155 8.00 -8.77 -17.25
CA THR A 155 9.34 -8.34 -16.85
C THR A 155 10.30 -9.51 -16.64
N VAL A 156 9.87 -10.58 -15.97
CA VAL A 156 10.67 -11.80 -15.84
C VAL A 156 10.96 -12.37 -17.23
N SER A 157 9.97 -12.44 -18.12
CA SER A 157 10.16 -12.95 -19.49
C SER A 157 11.16 -12.15 -20.33
N ARG A 158 11.31 -10.84 -20.07
CA ARG A 158 12.31 -10.00 -20.73
C ARG A 158 13.73 -10.26 -20.24
N TYR A 159 13.91 -10.61 -18.96
CA TYR A 159 15.23 -10.87 -18.38
C TYR A 159 15.64 -12.34 -18.38
N THR A 160 14.66 -13.25 -18.38
CA THR A 160 14.87 -14.68 -18.49
C THR A 160 14.37 -15.11 -19.87
N SER A 161 15.25 -15.64 -20.72
CA SER A 161 14.86 -16.16 -22.04
C SER A 161 13.94 -17.40 -22.00
N GLY A 162 13.39 -17.74 -20.83
CA GLY A 162 12.58 -18.93 -20.58
C GLY A 162 11.09 -18.63 -20.42
N GLN A 163 10.30 -19.70 -20.39
CA GLN A 163 8.85 -19.62 -20.20
C GLN A 163 8.51 -19.34 -18.73
N VAL A 164 7.81 -18.24 -18.49
CA VAL A 164 7.33 -17.87 -17.15
C VAL A 164 6.01 -18.56 -16.85
N VAL A 165 6.00 -19.38 -15.80
CA VAL A 165 4.80 -20.06 -15.29
C VAL A 165 4.32 -19.34 -14.03
N LEU A 166 3.01 -19.11 -13.94
CA LEU A 166 2.37 -18.57 -12.74
C LEU A 166 1.81 -19.72 -11.92
N GLU A 167 2.27 -19.87 -10.69
CA GLU A 167 1.79 -20.90 -9.76
C GLU A 167 0.86 -20.24 -8.72
N PRO A 168 -0.41 -20.68 -8.61
CA PRO A 168 -1.31 -20.16 -7.60
C PRO A 168 -0.90 -20.68 -6.22
N VAL A 169 -0.65 -19.77 -5.28
CA VAL A 169 -0.31 -20.11 -3.89
C VAL A 169 -1.59 -20.17 -3.06
N PRO A 170 -1.94 -21.31 -2.46
CA PRO A 170 -3.10 -21.40 -1.58
C PRO A 170 -2.81 -20.64 -0.28
N LEU A 171 -3.73 -19.76 0.11
CA LEU A 171 -3.68 -19.07 1.40
C LEU A 171 -4.21 -20.03 2.47
N VAL A 172 -3.29 -20.63 3.22
CA VAL A 172 -3.62 -21.42 4.41
C VAL A 172 -3.71 -20.45 5.59
N ASP A 173 -4.75 -20.60 6.40
CA ASP A 173 -5.04 -19.84 7.64
C ASP A 173 -5.48 -18.38 7.51
N ILE A 174 -5.66 -17.85 6.28
CA ILE A 174 -6.06 -16.45 6.07
C ILE A 174 -7.24 -16.37 5.10
N SER A 175 -8.38 -15.87 5.58
CA SER A 175 -9.51 -15.49 4.73
C SER A 175 -9.40 -14.02 4.34
N LEU A 176 -9.17 -13.75 3.06
CA LEU A 176 -9.16 -12.39 2.53
C LEU A 176 -10.59 -11.93 2.24
N TYR A 177 -10.99 -10.81 2.84
CA TYR A 177 -12.24 -10.14 2.49
C TYR A 177 -12.02 -9.34 1.20
N GLY A 178 -12.94 -9.46 0.24
CA GLY A 178 -12.89 -8.69 -1.01
C GLY A 178 -12.89 -7.19 -0.79
N VAL A 179 -12.55 -6.43 -1.83
CA VAL A 179 -12.70 -4.96 -1.81
C VAL A 179 -14.17 -4.63 -1.55
N LEU A 180 -14.44 -3.87 -0.49
CA LEU A 180 -15.79 -3.41 -0.16
C LEU A 180 -16.21 -2.36 -1.19
N GLU A 181 -17.09 -2.74 -2.12
CA GLU A 181 -17.78 -1.79 -3.00
C GLU A 181 -18.98 -1.22 -2.23
N ASP A 182 -18.82 -0.01 -1.70
CA ASP A 182 -19.91 0.71 -1.05
C ASP A 182 -20.27 1.99 -1.81
N ARG A 183 -21.56 2.30 -1.87
CA ARG A 183 -22.07 3.47 -2.59
C ARG A 183 -22.25 4.64 -1.64
N ILE A 184 -21.31 5.58 -1.66
CA ILE A 184 -21.42 6.82 -0.90
C ILE A 184 -22.54 7.69 -1.49
N THR A 185 -23.68 7.76 -0.81
CA THR A 185 -24.80 8.63 -1.18
C THR A 185 -24.79 9.92 -0.36
N ALA A 186 -24.48 11.05 -1.00
CA ALA A 186 -24.60 12.37 -0.37
C ALA A 186 -26.03 12.89 -0.51
N HIS A 187 -26.81 12.83 0.57
CA HIS A 187 -28.13 13.44 0.63
C HIS A 187 -28.06 14.84 1.21
N ARG A 188 -28.77 15.79 0.60
CA ARG A 188 -28.92 17.13 1.16
C ARG A 188 -29.89 17.06 2.35
N ALA A 189 -29.42 17.41 3.54
CA ALA A 189 -30.27 17.55 4.72
C ALA A 189 -31.33 18.66 4.52
N LYS A 190 -32.41 18.59 5.31
CA LYS A 190 -33.62 19.43 5.21
C LYS A 190 -33.29 20.90 4.90
N PRO A 191 -33.67 21.43 3.73
CA PRO A 191 -33.38 22.81 3.37
C PRO A 191 -34.27 23.78 4.18
N ALA A 192 -33.69 24.85 4.71
CA ALA A 192 -34.42 25.88 5.47
C ALA A 192 -35.57 26.53 4.65
N VAL A 193 -35.45 26.54 3.33
CA VAL A 193 -36.50 27.02 2.40
C VAL A 193 -37.81 26.25 2.57
N PHE A 194 -37.74 24.96 2.94
CA PHE A 194 -38.93 24.14 3.15
C PHE A 194 -39.79 24.68 4.31
N GLU A 195 -39.16 25.07 5.42
CA GLU A 195 -39.86 25.65 6.57
C GLU A 195 -40.47 27.02 6.24
N LEU A 196 -39.74 27.85 5.49
CA LEU A 196 -40.25 29.16 5.07
C LEU A 196 -41.46 29.01 4.14
N LEU A 197 -41.39 28.07 3.20
CA LEU A 197 -42.48 27.77 2.27
C LEU A 197 -43.69 27.17 2.99
N LEU A 198 -43.47 26.29 3.97
CA LEU A 198 -44.52 25.76 4.83
C LEU A 198 -45.19 26.87 5.66
N ALA A 199 -44.40 27.74 6.29
CA ALA A 199 -44.91 28.89 7.05
C ALA A 199 -45.70 29.86 6.16
N ALA A 200 -45.22 30.11 4.93
CA ALA A 200 -45.93 30.93 3.96
C ALA A 200 -47.30 30.33 3.58
N PHE A 201 -47.37 29.01 3.33
CA PHE A 201 -48.64 28.35 3.03
C PHE A 201 -49.62 28.40 4.22
N ILE A 202 -49.14 28.17 5.44
CA ILE A 202 -49.97 28.27 6.65
C ILE A 202 -50.49 29.72 6.81
N GLY A 203 -49.63 30.72 6.59
CA GLY A 203 -50.01 32.13 6.66
C GLY A 203 -51.09 32.51 5.64
N VAL A 204 -50.93 32.10 4.38
CA VAL A 204 -51.93 32.32 3.32
C VAL A 204 -53.25 31.63 3.67
N TYR A 205 -53.21 30.38 4.13
CA TYR A 205 -54.40 29.63 4.51
C TYR A 205 -55.21 30.33 5.60
N LEU A 206 -54.54 30.76 6.69
CA LEU A 206 -55.20 31.47 7.78
C LEU A 206 -55.74 32.83 7.34
N SER A 207 -55.03 33.54 6.46
CA SER A 207 -55.49 34.82 5.91
C SER A 207 -56.78 34.67 5.09
N VAL A 208 -56.82 33.70 4.16
CA VAL A 208 -58.02 33.39 3.36
C VAL A 208 -59.19 33.03 4.27
N PHE A 209 -58.96 32.17 5.26
CA PHE A 209 -59.99 31.78 6.22
C PHE A 209 -60.54 32.97 7.01
N TYR A 210 -59.65 33.84 7.51
CA TYR A 210 -60.04 35.06 8.23
C TYR A 210 -60.89 35.99 7.34
N PHE A 211 -60.45 36.28 6.12
CA PHE A 211 -61.22 37.11 5.18
C PHE A 211 -62.57 36.48 4.82
N PHE A 212 -62.63 35.16 4.68
CA PHE A 212 -63.89 34.46 4.42
C PHE A 212 -64.86 34.60 5.60
N THR A 213 -64.39 34.44 6.84
CA THR A 213 -65.25 34.60 8.03
C THR A 213 -65.76 36.03 8.21
N LEU A 214 -64.94 37.05 7.93
CA LEU A 214 -65.36 38.46 7.99
C LEU A 214 -66.40 38.80 6.92
N ASN A 215 -66.23 38.29 5.71
CA ASN A 215 -67.16 38.51 4.61
C ASN A 215 -68.29 37.48 4.57
N LEU A 216 -68.43 36.61 5.57
CA LEU A 216 -69.46 35.57 5.61
C LEU A 216 -70.86 36.18 5.62
N HIS A 217 -71.04 37.29 6.34
CA HIS A 217 -72.33 37.98 6.41
C HIS A 217 -72.73 38.59 5.06
N SER A 218 -71.83 39.33 4.41
CA SER A 218 -72.08 39.95 3.11
C SER A 218 -72.22 38.92 1.97
N THR A 219 -71.47 37.81 2.03
CA THR A 219 -71.58 36.72 1.05
C THR A 219 -72.86 35.90 1.24
N LEU A 220 -73.32 35.67 2.46
CA LEU A 220 -74.62 35.05 2.74
C LEU A 220 -75.77 35.93 2.27
N GLU A 221 -75.72 37.24 2.53
CA GLU A 221 -76.74 38.17 2.03
C GLU A 221 -76.77 38.21 0.51
N ALA A 222 -75.60 38.29 -0.16
CA ALA A 222 -75.53 38.24 -1.62
C ALA A 222 -76.01 36.89 -2.20
N ALA A 223 -75.72 35.78 -1.52
CA ALA A 223 -76.19 34.45 -1.91
C ALA A 223 -77.71 34.31 -1.73
N LEU A 224 -78.29 34.80 -0.63
CA LEU A 224 -79.73 34.83 -0.38
C LEU A 224 -80.47 35.72 -1.40
N VAL A 225 -79.90 36.88 -1.75
CA VAL A 225 -80.47 37.77 -2.78
C VAL A 225 -80.46 37.10 -4.16
N LYS A 226 -79.40 36.35 -4.50
CA LYS A 226 -79.36 35.56 -5.75
C LYS A 226 -80.36 34.41 -5.73
N LEU A 227 -80.52 33.72 -4.61
CA LEU A 227 -81.50 32.63 -4.43
C LEU A 227 -82.95 33.12 -4.48
N LYS A 228 -83.22 34.35 -4.02
CA LYS A 228 -84.55 35.00 -4.09
C LYS A 228 -84.89 35.55 -5.48
N LYS A 229 -83.89 35.67 -6.37
CA LYS A 229 -84.05 36.11 -7.78
C LYS A 229 -84.20 34.93 -8.76
N LEU A 230 -84.05 33.69 -8.29
CA LEU A 230 -84.48 32.47 -8.98
C LEU A 230 -85.94 32.16 -8.63
#